data_AF-A0A432ZCY5-F1
#
_entry.id   AF-A0A432ZCY5-F1
#
_cell.length_a   1.000
_cell.length_b   1.000
_cell.length_c   1.000
_cell.angle_alpha   90.00
_cell.angle_beta   90.00
_cell.angle_gamma   90.00
#
_symmetry.space_group_name_H-M   'P 1'
#
loop_
_entity.id
_entity.type
_entity.pdbx_description
1 polymer ?
#
loop_
_entity_poly.entity_id
_entity_poly.type
_entity_poly.pdbx_seq_one_letter_code
_entity_poly.pdbx_strand_id
1 'polypeptide(L)'
;MKNNGGFTLVEVLVTIAIFALLGLGSFSILDQVLSTKKQSEQRFEKIEQLQFSWLLIEQDVRQAVAKPTRPNMGEVIHQYVTNNVDNIDSESGVLAFVRSGFDNPGLRLPRSELQPIVYRVRDGELQRLSFTFVNDTSGEPQVQTLLTDIESFQVRFYRQSGQADDNSGMQQGWNSNWSTTGDMPAAIEVTIISRVFGEMYRVFLTSGVASSGKGSDDES
;
A
#
# COMPACT_ATOMS: atom_id res chain seq x y z
N MET A 1 3.13 83.70 16.08
CA MET A 1 1.95 83.10 16.74
C MET A 1 1.57 81.89 15.92
N LYS A 2 1.64 80.68 16.49
CA LYS A 2 1.40 79.42 15.77
C LYS A 2 -0.09 79.08 15.93
N ASN A 3 -0.85 79.07 14.83
CA ASN A 3 -2.22 78.61 14.83
C ASN A 3 -2.24 77.08 14.99
N ASN A 4 -2.63 76.59 16.17
CA ASN A 4 -2.99 75.19 16.37
C ASN A 4 -4.40 74.99 15.80
N GLY A 5 -4.50 74.50 14.56
CA GLY A 5 -5.76 74.02 14.00
C GLY A 5 -6.16 72.70 14.68
N GLY A 6 -7.35 72.66 15.28
CA GLY A 6 -7.94 71.42 15.78
C GLY A 6 -8.43 70.53 14.65
N PHE A 7 -8.39 69.20 14.85
CA PHE A 7 -8.93 68.22 13.91
C PHE A 7 -10.42 68.44 13.67
N THR A 8 -10.86 68.31 12.41
CA THR A 8 -12.28 68.37 12.08
C THR A 8 -12.96 67.04 12.36
N LEU A 9 -14.26 67.06 12.66
CA LEU A 9 -15.05 65.85 12.87
C LEU A 9 -15.04 64.94 11.62
N VAL A 10 -15.00 65.54 10.43
CA VAL A 10 -14.90 64.84 9.15
C VAL A 10 -13.58 64.09 9.02
N GLU A 11 -12.47 64.68 9.44
CA GLU A 11 -11.13 64.07 9.37
C GLU A 11 -11.01 62.84 10.27
N VAL A 12 -11.52 62.93 11.50
CA VAL A 12 -11.58 61.78 12.42
C VAL A 12 -12.47 60.67 11.86
N LEU A 13 -13.62 61.01 11.27
CA LEU A 13 -14.54 60.04 10.68
C LEU A 13 -13.93 59.32 9.48
N VAL A 14 -13.29 60.06 8.55
CA VAL A 14 -12.59 59.48 7.40
C VAL A 14 -11.44 58.58 7.87
N THR A 15 -10.69 59.01 8.88
CA THR A 15 -9.59 58.23 9.46
C THR A 15 -10.09 56.90 10.02
N ILE A 16 -11.15 56.91 10.83
CA ILE A 16 -11.76 55.69 11.38
C ILE A 16 -12.31 54.79 10.26
N ALA A 17 -12.93 55.37 9.23
CA ALA A 17 -13.44 54.60 8.10
C ALA A 17 -12.31 53.87 7.34
N ILE A 18 -11.20 54.56 7.07
CA ILE A 18 -10.03 53.94 6.41
C ILE A 18 -9.42 52.86 7.31
N PHE A 19 -9.24 53.13 8.61
CA PHE A 19 -8.72 52.12 9.55
C PHE A 19 -9.62 50.90 9.64
N ALA A 20 -10.94 51.08 9.69
CA ALA A 20 -11.89 49.97 9.68
C ALA A 20 -11.77 49.13 8.40
N LEU A 21 -11.66 49.78 7.23
CA LEU A 21 -11.46 49.08 5.95
C LEU A 21 -10.13 48.31 5.89
N LEU A 22 -9.04 48.91 6.37
CA LEU A 22 -7.74 48.22 6.45
C LEU A 22 -7.77 47.04 7.41
N GLY A 23 -8.45 47.19 8.56
CA GLY A 23 -8.65 46.11 9.53
C GLY A 23 -9.43 44.93 8.93
N LEU A 24 -10.54 45.22 8.25
CA LEU A 24 -11.35 44.21 7.55
C LEU A 24 -10.56 43.53 6.41
N GLY A 25 -9.81 44.29 5.62
CA GLY A 25 -8.96 43.75 4.56
C GLY A 25 -7.87 42.82 5.10
N SER A 26 -7.20 43.23 6.19
CA SER A 26 -6.16 42.42 6.84
C SER A 26 -6.73 41.12 7.43
N PHE A 27 -7.90 41.19 8.07
CA PHE A 27 -8.59 40.01 8.58
C PHE A 27 -8.97 39.03 7.46
N SER A 28 -9.48 39.56 6.34
CA SER A 28 -9.86 38.74 5.18
C SER A 28 -8.66 38.00 4.57
N ILE A 29 -7.51 38.66 4.48
CA ILE A 29 -6.26 38.03 4.00
C ILE A 29 -5.82 36.91 4.96
N LEU A 30 -5.85 37.18 6.27
CA LEU A 30 -5.48 36.19 7.26
C LEU A 30 -6.37 34.95 7.18
N ASP A 31 -7.69 35.14 7.08
CA ASP A 31 -8.64 34.04 6.97
C ASP A 31 -8.42 33.21 5.69
N GLN A 32 -8.10 33.87 4.58
CA GLN A 32 -7.72 33.19 3.34
C GLN A 32 -6.43 32.37 3.49
N VAL A 33 -5.43 32.90 4.18
CA VAL A 33 -4.17 32.17 4.44
C VAL A 33 -4.43 30.95 5.33
N LEU A 34 -5.23 31.11 6.39
CA LEU A 34 -5.57 30.01 7.30
C LEU A 34 -6.38 28.91 6.60
N SER A 35 -7.39 29.28 5.81
CA SER A 35 -8.19 28.30 5.05
C SER A 35 -7.35 27.56 4.00
N THR A 36 -6.46 28.27 3.30
CA THR A 36 -5.53 27.67 2.34
C THR A 36 -4.57 26.71 3.02
N LYS A 37 -4.02 27.09 4.19
CA LYS A 37 -3.16 26.22 4.99
C LYS A 37 -3.89 24.93 5.39
N LYS A 38 -5.12 25.03 5.89
CA LYS A 38 -5.94 23.87 6.27
C LYS A 38 -6.19 22.93 5.09
N GLN A 39 -6.50 23.48 3.91
CA GLN A 39 -6.69 22.66 2.71
C GLN A 39 -5.38 21.98 2.26
N SER A 40 -4.25 22.68 2.39
CA SER A 40 -2.93 22.14 2.09
C SER A 40 -2.56 20.97 3.02
N GLU A 41 -2.82 21.11 4.32
CA GLU A 41 -2.58 20.06 5.33
C GLU A 41 -3.39 18.79 5.02
N GLN A 42 -4.67 18.93 4.67
CA GLN A 42 -5.51 17.79 4.29
C GLN A 42 -5.00 17.07 3.03
N ARG A 43 -4.47 17.80 2.06
CA ARG A 43 -3.87 17.19 0.86
C ARG A 43 -2.57 16.47 1.19
N PHE A 44 -1.77 17.04 2.10
CA PHE A 44 -0.51 16.45 2.55
C PHE A 44 -0.75 15.10 3.24
N GLU A 45 -1.75 15.02 4.12
CA GLU A 45 -2.13 13.77 4.80
C GLU A 45 -2.49 12.66 3.82
N LYS A 46 -3.26 12.96 2.76
CA LYS A 46 -3.59 11.98 1.71
C LYS A 46 -2.36 11.49 0.95
N ILE A 47 -1.41 12.38 0.67
CA ILE A 47 -0.15 12.03 -0.02
C ILE A 47 0.74 11.19 0.90
N GLU A 48 0.78 11.50 2.19
CA GLU A 48 1.49 10.70 3.19
C GLU A 48 0.90 9.29 3.28
N GLN A 49 -0.42 9.17 3.36
CA GLN A 49 -1.11 7.89 3.39
C GLN A 49 -0.85 7.06 2.12
N LEU A 50 -0.82 7.71 0.95
CA LEU A 50 -0.43 7.08 -0.31
C LEU A 50 1.01 6.55 -0.28
N GLN A 51 1.95 7.35 0.19
CA GLN A 51 3.35 6.95 0.31
C GLN A 51 3.54 5.79 1.30
N PHE A 52 2.88 5.86 2.45
CA PHE A 52 2.88 4.79 3.44
C PHE A 52 2.33 3.48 2.84
N SER A 53 1.22 3.56 2.12
CA SER A 53 0.60 2.40 1.46
C SER A 53 1.56 1.75 0.47
N TRP A 54 2.24 2.54 -0.35
CA TRP A 54 3.23 2.01 -1.29
C TRP A 54 4.45 1.41 -0.62
N LEU A 55 4.97 2.04 0.44
CA LEU A 55 6.10 1.53 1.20
C LEU A 55 5.76 0.17 1.84
N LEU A 56 4.56 0.05 2.39
CA LEU A 56 4.10 -1.18 3.02
C LEU A 56 3.95 -2.32 2.00
N ILE A 57 3.33 -2.04 0.84
CA ILE A 57 3.25 -3.00 -0.27
C ILE A 57 4.64 -3.43 -0.72
N GLU A 58 5.55 -2.49 -0.91
CA GLU A 58 6.93 -2.79 -1.31
C GLU A 58 7.63 -3.70 -0.29
N GLN A 59 7.52 -3.39 1.00
CA GLN A 59 8.13 -4.17 2.06
C GLN A 59 7.59 -5.60 2.08
N ASP A 60 6.27 -5.78 1.97
CA ASP A 60 5.69 -7.12 2.00
C ASP A 60 6.05 -7.91 0.74
N VAL A 61 6.02 -7.29 -0.45
CA VAL A 61 6.44 -7.95 -1.70
C VAL A 61 7.92 -8.35 -1.68
N ARG A 62 8.80 -7.51 -1.12
CA ARG A 62 10.23 -7.85 -0.95
C ARG A 62 10.46 -9.02 0.01
N GLN A 63 9.58 -9.19 0.99
CA GLN A 63 9.65 -10.28 1.99
C GLN A 63 8.87 -11.52 1.57
N ALA A 64 8.22 -11.50 0.40
CA ALA A 64 7.47 -12.65 -0.07
C ALA A 64 8.42 -13.83 -0.37
N VAL A 65 7.95 -15.05 -0.06
CA VAL A 65 8.76 -16.28 -0.13
C VAL A 65 8.06 -17.36 -0.94
N ALA A 66 8.84 -18.10 -1.73
CA ALA A 66 8.38 -19.21 -2.57
C ALA A 66 8.32 -20.58 -1.85
N LYS A 67 8.38 -20.61 -0.51
CA LYS A 67 8.74 -21.83 0.22
C LYS A 67 7.58 -22.83 0.27
N PRO A 68 7.76 -24.09 -0.19
CA PRO A 68 6.77 -25.14 0.00
C PRO A 68 6.64 -25.46 1.49
N THR A 69 5.45 -25.25 2.05
CA THR A 69 5.09 -25.73 3.37
C THR A 69 4.97 -27.26 3.28
N ARG A 70 5.80 -27.99 4.03
CA ARG A 70 5.71 -29.46 4.06
C ARG A 70 4.30 -29.87 4.53
N PRO A 71 3.60 -30.78 3.82
CA PRO A 71 2.29 -31.24 4.24
C PRO A 71 2.45 -32.11 5.49
N ASN A 72 2.02 -31.60 6.64
CA ASN A 72 1.56 -32.50 7.69
C ASN A 72 0.05 -32.66 7.49
N MET A 73 -0.31 -33.70 6.72
CA MET A 73 -1.61 -34.35 6.66
C MET A 73 -2.84 -33.46 6.38
N GLY A 74 -3.30 -33.51 5.12
CA GLY A 74 -4.66 -33.13 4.73
C GLY A 74 -4.77 -31.75 4.09
N GLU A 75 -4.80 -31.74 2.76
CA GLU A 75 -5.17 -30.62 1.88
C GLU A 75 -4.27 -29.37 1.95
N VAL A 76 -3.32 -29.32 1.02
CA VAL A 76 -2.30 -28.27 0.94
C VAL A 76 -2.80 -27.17 0.03
N ILE A 77 -2.98 -25.97 0.59
CA ILE A 77 -3.13 -24.76 -0.21
C ILE A 77 -1.74 -24.41 -0.75
N HIS A 78 -1.47 -24.81 -2.00
CA HIS A 78 -0.18 -24.68 -2.69
C HIS A 78 0.04 -23.32 -3.37
N GLN A 79 -0.88 -22.36 -3.21
CA GLN A 79 -0.82 -21.07 -3.91
C GLN A 79 -0.20 -19.99 -3.01
N TYR A 80 1.07 -19.66 -3.30
CA TYR A 80 1.86 -18.69 -2.53
C TYR A 80 1.80 -17.26 -3.06
N VAL A 81 1.37 -17.09 -4.30
CA VAL A 81 1.04 -15.80 -4.92
C VAL A 81 -0.19 -16.04 -5.78
N THR A 82 -1.27 -15.31 -5.54
CA THR A 82 -2.48 -15.40 -6.37
C THR A 82 -3.18 -14.05 -6.44
N ASN A 83 -3.84 -13.81 -7.56
CA ASN A 83 -4.79 -12.73 -7.74
C ASN A 83 -6.22 -13.23 -7.95
N ASN A 84 -6.46 -14.51 -7.65
CA ASN A 84 -7.81 -15.07 -7.73
C ASN A 84 -8.69 -14.52 -6.59
N VAL A 85 -9.87 -14.02 -6.97
CA VAL A 85 -10.86 -13.37 -6.11
C VAL A 85 -11.80 -14.39 -5.45
N ASP A 86 -11.88 -15.63 -5.96
CA ASP A 86 -12.95 -16.59 -5.65
C ASP A 86 -13.13 -16.95 -4.16
N ASN A 87 -12.15 -16.65 -3.29
CA ASN A 87 -12.20 -16.96 -1.86
C ASN A 87 -11.95 -15.76 -0.93
N ILE A 88 -11.88 -14.54 -1.48
CA ILE A 88 -11.61 -13.32 -0.71
C ILE A 88 -12.71 -12.32 -1.06
N ASP A 89 -13.52 -11.99 -0.06
CA ASP A 89 -14.58 -10.97 -0.14
C ASP A 89 -13.98 -9.61 -0.52
N SER A 90 -13.89 -9.37 -1.83
CA SER A 90 -13.22 -8.25 -2.49
C SER A 90 -14.09 -7.76 -3.66
N GLU A 91 -14.24 -6.45 -3.77
CA GLU A 91 -14.99 -5.75 -4.83
C GLU A 91 -14.21 -5.63 -6.15
N SER A 92 -12.88 -5.83 -6.10
CA SER A 92 -11.97 -5.78 -7.24
C SER A 92 -10.91 -6.90 -7.12
N GLY A 93 -9.90 -6.88 -7.99
CA GLY A 93 -8.74 -7.76 -7.93
C GLY A 93 -8.08 -7.86 -6.55
N VAL A 94 -7.25 -8.89 -6.40
CA VAL A 94 -6.63 -9.29 -5.14
C VAL A 94 -5.12 -9.48 -5.36
N LEU A 95 -4.33 -9.26 -4.31
CA LEU A 95 -2.95 -9.75 -4.23
C LEU A 95 -2.79 -10.52 -2.93
N ALA A 96 -2.70 -11.84 -3.01
CA ALA A 96 -2.45 -12.69 -1.86
C ALA A 96 -1.08 -13.35 -1.99
N PHE A 97 -0.28 -13.30 -0.93
CA PHE A 97 0.99 -14.03 -0.86
C PHE A 97 1.45 -14.34 0.56
N VAL A 98 2.47 -15.18 0.68
CA VAL A 98 3.11 -15.49 1.97
C VAL A 98 4.44 -14.78 2.06
N ARG A 99 4.69 -14.13 3.21
CA ARG A 99 5.98 -13.51 3.54
C ARG A 99 6.66 -14.18 4.72
N SER A 100 7.98 -14.04 4.80
CA SER A 100 8.74 -14.34 6.02
C SER A 100 8.36 -13.33 7.10
N GLY A 101 7.91 -13.82 8.25
CA GLY A 101 7.57 -13.08 9.45
C GLY A 101 8.80 -12.74 10.29
N PHE A 102 8.56 -12.31 11.53
CA PHE A 102 9.62 -11.91 12.46
C PHE A 102 10.56 -13.07 12.81
N ASP A 103 11.87 -12.78 12.84
CA ASP A 103 12.91 -13.71 13.28
C ASP A 103 12.48 -14.45 14.56
N ASN A 104 12.62 -15.78 14.59
CA ASN A 104 12.52 -16.60 15.80
C ASN A 104 13.94 -17.01 16.25
N PRO A 105 14.74 -16.09 16.80
CA PRO A 105 16.11 -16.40 17.18
C PRO A 105 16.12 -17.51 18.23
N GLY A 106 16.69 -18.66 17.85
CA GLY A 106 16.82 -19.85 18.70
C GLY A 106 15.62 -20.81 18.68
N LEU A 107 14.67 -20.68 17.76
CA LEU A 107 13.52 -21.61 17.57
C LEU A 107 12.76 -21.92 18.87
N ARG A 108 12.75 -20.99 19.83
CA ARG A 108 12.27 -21.25 21.21
C ARG A 108 10.74 -21.33 21.30
N LEU A 109 10.04 -20.89 20.26
CA LEU A 109 8.60 -20.97 20.13
C LEU A 109 8.25 -21.89 18.94
N PRO A 110 7.29 -22.82 19.07
CA PRO A 110 6.79 -23.65 17.97
C PRO A 110 5.85 -22.84 17.07
N ARG A 111 6.35 -21.75 16.47
CA ARG A 111 5.61 -20.88 15.55
C ARG A 111 6.18 -20.99 14.14
N SER A 112 5.31 -21.09 13.14
CA SER A 112 5.70 -20.90 11.74
C SER A 112 6.09 -19.44 11.53
N GLU A 113 7.26 -19.18 10.97
CA GLU A 113 7.72 -17.83 10.60
C GLU A 113 7.04 -17.32 9.32
N LEU A 114 5.91 -17.88 8.91
CA LEU A 114 5.25 -17.54 7.65
C LEU A 114 3.94 -16.82 7.92
N GLN A 115 3.78 -15.65 7.29
CA GLN A 115 2.60 -14.81 7.43
C GLN A 115 1.90 -14.65 6.08
N PRO A 116 0.66 -15.14 5.93
CA PRO A 116 -0.18 -14.81 4.78
C PRO A 116 -0.60 -13.34 4.82
N ILE A 117 -0.41 -12.64 3.71
CA ILE A 117 -0.84 -11.26 3.48
C ILE A 117 -1.78 -11.23 2.29
N VAL A 118 -2.87 -10.47 2.41
CA VAL A 118 -3.85 -10.29 1.34
C VAL A 118 -4.15 -8.80 1.19
N TYR A 119 -4.04 -8.28 -0.02
CA TYR A 119 -4.57 -6.99 -0.40
C TYR A 119 -5.88 -7.18 -1.15
N ARG A 120 -6.90 -6.44 -0.74
CA ARG A 120 -8.23 -6.48 -1.34
C ARG A 120 -8.88 -5.10 -1.34
N VAL A 121 -9.90 -4.92 -2.17
CA VAL A 121 -10.77 -3.74 -2.10
C VAL A 121 -12.08 -4.14 -1.46
N ARG A 122 -12.52 -3.42 -0.42
CA ARG A 122 -13.81 -3.65 0.22
C ARG A 122 -14.35 -2.34 0.75
N ASP A 123 -15.63 -2.08 0.54
CA ASP A 123 -16.30 -0.84 0.93
C ASP A 123 -15.62 0.41 0.33
N GLY A 124 -15.04 0.29 -0.88
CA GLY A 124 -14.26 1.35 -1.53
C GLY A 124 -12.91 1.65 -0.86
N GLU A 125 -12.41 0.77 0.00
CA GLU A 125 -11.11 0.88 0.67
C GLU A 125 -10.13 -0.20 0.20
N LEU A 126 -8.88 0.18 -0.07
CA LEU A 126 -7.79 -0.78 -0.19
C LEU A 126 -7.39 -1.23 1.22
N GLN A 127 -7.61 -2.50 1.52
CA GLN A 127 -7.32 -3.12 2.80
C GLN A 127 -6.17 -4.11 2.67
N ARG A 128 -5.32 -4.14 3.69
CA ARG A 128 -4.32 -5.17 3.92
C ARG A 128 -4.78 -6.08 5.06
N LEU A 129 -4.97 -7.35 4.75
CA LEU A 129 -5.29 -8.41 5.70
C LEU A 129 -4.01 -9.15 6.02
N SER A 130 -3.77 -9.38 7.31
CA SER A 130 -2.66 -10.19 7.77
C SER A 130 -3.12 -11.27 8.72
N PHE A 131 -2.76 -12.51 8.40
CA PHE A 131 -3.12 -13.69 9.16
C PHE A 131 -1.98 -14.08 10.08
N THR A 132 -2.27 -14.64 11.25
CA THR A 132 -1.22 -15.04 12.21
C THR A 132 -0.48 -16.30 11.74
N PHE A 133 -1.18 -17.25 11.11
CA PHE A 133 -0.61 -18.49 10.62
C PHE A 133 -1.22 -18.92 9.28
N VAL A 134 -0.44 -19.69 8.50
CA VAL A 134 -0.84 -20.19 7.17
C VAL A 134 -2.01 -21.18 7.21
N ASN A 135 -2.20 -21.90 8.32
CA ASN A 135 -3.23 -22.94 8.47
C ASN A 135 -4.27 -22.61 9.56
N ASP A 136 -4.34 -21.36 10.01
CA ASP A 136 -5.32 -20.96 11.02
C ASP A 136 -6.69 -20.76 10.34
N THR A 137 -7.60 -21.69 10.56
CA THR A 137 -8.99 -21.64 10.08
C THR A 137 -9.93 -20.94 11.07
N SER A 138 -9.44 -20.50 12.24
CA SER A 138 -10.27 -19.90 13.30
C SER A 138 -9.91 -18.45 13.65
N GLY A 139 -8.74 -17.94 13.25
CA GLY A 139 -8.30 -16.58 13.53
C GLY A 139 -8.84 -15.55 12.53
N GLU A 140 -9.55 -14.53 13.02
CA GLU A 140 -9.89 -13.36 12.19
C GLU A 140 -8.62 -12.62 11.74
N PRO A 141 -8.50 -12.23 10.46
CA PRO A 141 -7.35 -11.49 9.99
C PRO A 141 -7.30 -10.10 10.62
N GLN A 142 -6.08 -9.61 10.89
CA GLN A 142 -5.89 -8.21 11.23
C GLN A 142 -6.07 -7.39 9.95
N VAL A 143 -7.12 -6.54 9.93
CA VAL A 143 -7.47 -5.68 8.80
C VAL A 143 -6.90 -4.29 9.02
N GLN A 144 -6.13 -3.81 8.04
CA GLN A 144 -5.59 -2.46 8.01
C GLN A 144 -6.05 -1.74 6.75
N THR A 145 -6.78 -0.63 6.90
CA THR A 145 -7.13 0.26 5.78
C THR A 145 -5.91 1.05 5.35
N LEU A 146 -5.56 0.96 4.07
CA LEU A 146 -4.42 1.65 3.46
C LEU A 146 -4.84 2.92 2.76
N LEU A 147 -5.83 2.82 1.87
CA LEU A 147 -6.36 3.95 1.11
C LEU A 147 -7.88 3.87 1.05
N THR A 148 -8.52 5.03 1.01
CA THR A 148 -9.95 5.19 0.80
C THR A 148 -10.24 5.68 -0.61
N ASP A 149 -11.50 5.63 -1.01
CA ASP A 149 -11.99 6.10 -2.31
C ASP A 149 -11.33 5.37 -3.50
N ILE A 150 -11.18 4.06 -3.37
CA ILE A 150 -10.64 3.15 -4.38
C ILE A 150 -11.76 2.59 -5.24
N GLU A 151 -11.57 2.66 -6.56
CA GLU A 151 -12.51 2.14 -7.56
C GLU A 151 -12.05 0.78 -8.10
N SER A 152 -10.74 0.59 -8.30
CA SER A 152 -10.21 -0.71 -8.69
C SER A 152 -8.78 -0.92 -8.20
N PHE A 153 -8.46 -2.19 -8.04
CA PHE A 153 -7.13 -2.72 -7.72
C PHE A 153 -6.85 -3.88 -8.68
N GLN A 154 -5.72 -3.81 -9.38
CA GLN A 154 -5.31 -4.79 -10.38
C GLN A 154 -3.83 -5.12 -10.21
N VAL A 155 -3.48 -6.35 -10.57
CA VAL A 155 -2.14 -6.88 -10.38
C VAL A 155 -1.71 -7.67 -11.60
N ARG A 156 -0.45 -7.49 -12.00
CA ARG A 156 0.21 -8.29 -13.04
C ARG A 156 1.54 -8.80 -12.55
N PHE A 157 1.98 -9.92 -13.10
CA PHE A 157 3.13 -10.66 -12.63
C PHE A 157 4.14 -10.84 -13.77
N TYR A 158 5.39 -10.50 -13.51
CA TYR A 158 6.45 -10.64 -14.50
C TYR A 158 7.18 -11.98 -14.34
N ARG A 159 7.11 -12.83 -15.36
CA ARG A 159 7.87 -14.09 -15.45
C ARG A 159 9.18 -13.86 -16.18
N GLN A 160 10.30 -14.17 -15.53
CA GLN A 160 11.63 -14.12 -16.14
C GLN A 160 11.99 -15.46 -16.79
N SER A 161 12.69 -15.42 -17.93
CA SER A 161 13.25 -16.62 -18.58
C SER A 161 14.15 -17.38 -17.60
N GLY A 162 13.86 -18.67 -17.36
CA GLY A 162 14.64 -19.55 -16.47
C GLY A 162 14.06 -19.77 -15.07
N GLN A 163 12.86 -19.25 -14.75
CA GLN A 163 12.09 -19.69 -13.58
C GLN A 163 11.59 -21.13 -13.78
N ALA A 164 11.64 -21.96 -12.73
CA ALA A 164 11.49 -23.41 -12.82
C ALA A 164 10.16 -23.85 -13.48
N ASP A 165 10.24 -24.99 -14.17
CA ASP A 165 9.20 -25.65 -14.97
C ASP A 165 8.57 -24.82 -16.11
N ASP A 166 9.07 -25.06 -17.32
CA ASP A 166 8.43 -24.74 -18.62
C ASP A 166 7.03 -25.39 -18.79
N ASN A 167 6.58 -26.22 -17.85
CA ASN A 167 5.29 -26.92 -17.88
C ASN A 167 4.11 -26.17 -17.23
N SER A 168 4.29 -24.93 -16.77
CA SER A 168 3.19 -24.14 -16.16
C SER A 168 2.30 -23.39 -17.16
N GLY A 169 2.60 -23.45 -18.46
CA GLY A 169 1.81 -22.82 -19.53
C GLY A 169 1.83 -21.28 -19.56
N MET A 170 2.53 -20.62 -18.63
CA MET A 170 2.69 -19.16 -18.58
C MET A 170 3.83 -18.67 -19.47
N GLN A 171 3.57 -17.61 -20.24
CA GLN A 171 4.55 -17.02 -21.14
C GLN A 171 5.56 -16.16 -20.36
N GLN A 172 6.77 -16.02 -20.90
CA GLN A 172 7.72 -15.01 -20.42
C GLN A 172 7.10 -13.62 -20.55
N GLY A 173 7.34 -12.75 -19.56
CA GLY A 173 6.84 -11.39 -19.55
C GLY A 173 5.67 -11.20 -18.59
N TRP A 174 4.85 -10.19 -18.85
CA TRP A 174 3.77 -9.79 -17.97
C TRP A 174 2.52 -10.66 -18.17
N ASN A 175 2.14 -11.37 -17.13
CA ASN A 175 0.94 -12.20 -17.06
C ASN A 175 -0.10 -11.55 -16.14
N SER A 176 -1.38 -11.66 -16.50
CA SER A 176 -2.50 -11.16 -15.69
C SER A 176 -2.92 -12.13 -14.61
N ASN A 177 -2.35 -13.33 -14.56
CA ASN A 177 -2.59 -14.34 -13.54
C ASN A 177 -1.27 -14.97 -13.11
N TRP A 178 -1.24 -15.49 -11.89
CA TRP A 178 -0.14 -16.31 -11.40
C TRP A 178 -0.72 -17.52 -10.68
N SER A 179 -0.42 -18.70 -11.22
CA SER A 179 -0.90 -19.99 -10.69
C SER A 179 0.21 -21.05 -10.64
N THR A 180 1.48 -20.65 -10.74
CA THR A 180 2.61 -21.57 -10.66
C THR A 180 2.92 -21.89 -9.20
N THR A 181 2.68 -23.13 -8.81
CA THR A 181 3.01 -23.63 -7.47
C THR A 181 4.51 -23.58 -7.21
N GLY A 182 4.92 -23.01 -6.07
CA GLY A 182 6.31 -22.99 -5.64
C GLY A 182 7.24 -22.06 -6.43
N ASP A 183 6.69 -21.27 -7.37
CA ASP A 183 7.43 -20.27 -8.12
C ASP A 183 6.96 -18.86 -7.74
N MET A 184 7.88 -17.90 -7.82
CA MET A 184 7.64 -16.51 -7.48
C MET A 184 7.88 -15.64 -8.70
N PRO A 185 6.97 -14.71 -9.05
CA PRO A 185 7.22 -13.78 -10.13
C PRO A 185 8.47 -12.95 -9.83
N ALA A 186 9.22 -12.52 -10.83
CA ALA A 186 10.40 -11.66 -10.63
C ALA A 186 10.02 -10.21 -10.30
N ALA A 187 8.83 -9.78 -10.72
CA ALA A 187 8.26 -8.49 -10.35
C ALA A 187 6.73 -8.55 -10.31
N ILE A 188 6.13 -7.64 -9.54
CA ILE A 188 4.68 -7.48 -9.40
C ILE A 188 4.34 -6.03 -9.76
N GLU A 189 3.49 -5.84 -10.76
CA GLU A 189 2.90 -4.55 -11.10
C GLU A 189 1.57 -4.42 -10.37
N VAL A 190 1.40 -3.35 -9.59
CA VAL A 190 0.17 -3.02 -8.88
C VAL A 190 -0.40 -1.75 -9.48
N THR A 191 -1.66 -1.80 -9.89
CA THR A 191 -2.41 -0.65 -10.42
C THR A 191 -3.61 -0.37 -9.51
N ILE A 192 -3.75 0.88 -9.09
CA ILE A 192 -4.81 1.38 -8.22
C ILE A 192 -5.52 2.53 -8.94
N ILE A 193 -6.83 2.43 -9.07
CA ILE A 193 -7.68 3.53 -9.55
C ILE A 193 -8.36 4.15 -8.33
N SER A 194 -8.07 5.42 -8.05
CA SER A 194 -8.64 6.19 -6.94
C SER A 194 -9.41 7.41 -7.43
N ARG A 195 -10.52 7.74 -6.77
CA ARG A 195 -11.26 9.00 -7.05
C ARG A 195 -10.44 10.25 -6.77
N VAL A 196 -9.45 10.18 -5.88
CA VAL A 196 -8.63 11.33 -5.46
C VAL A 196 -7.43 11.53 -6.39
N PHE A 197 -6.74 10.44 -6.76
CA PHE A 197 -5.45 10.50 -7.45
C PHE A 197 -5.51 10.02 -8.91
N GLY A 198 -6.64 9.46 -9.35
CA GLY A 198 -6.76 8.82 -10.65
C GLY A 198 -6.07 7.45 -10.67
N GLU A 199 -5.58 7.06 -11.85
CA GLU A 199 -4.83 5.82 -12.05
C GLU A 199 -3.38 5.98 -11.60
N MET A 200 -2.94 5.07 -10.74
CA MET A 200 -1.57 4.99 -10.24
C MET A 200 -1.06 3.58 -10.42
N TYR A 201 0.17 3.42 -10.90
CA TYR A 201 0.81 2.11 -11.00
C TYR A 201 2.23 2.13 -10.43
N ARG A 202 2.65 1.00 -9.86
CA ARG A 202 4.03 0.75 -9.42
C ARG A 202 4.44 -0.67 -9.70
N VAL A 203 5.72 -0.85 -10.00
CA VAL A 203 6.36 -2.16 -10.18
C VAL A 203 7.27 -2.43 -8.99
N PHE A 204 7.06 -3.56 -8.33
CA PHE A 204 7.84 -4.03 -7.21
C PHE A 204 8.67 -5.23 -7.62
N LEU A 205 9.97 -5.18 -7.35
CA LEU A 205 10.82 -6.36 -7.47
C LEU A 205 10.52 -7.28 -6.29
N THR A 206 10.39 -8.55 -6.59
CA THR A 206 10.32 -9.58 -5.56
C THR A 206 11.73 -9.99 -5.16
N SER A 207 11.87 -10.82 -4.13
CA SER A 207 13.14 -11.44 -3.75
C SER A 207 13.66 -12.47 -4.78
N GLY A 208 13.17 -12.41 -6.02
CA GLY A 208 13.33 -13.37 -7.11
C GLY A 208 14.64 -14.16 -7.08
N VAL A 209 14.47 -15.46 -7.31
CA VAL A 209 15.45 -16.55 -7.23
C VAL A 209 15.52 -17.16 -5.81
N ALA A 210 14.75 -18.24 -5.60
CA ALA A 210 15.19 -19.30 -4.71
C ALA A 210 16.60 -19.68 -5.20
N SER A 211 17.63 -19.32 -4.43
CA SER A 211 18.99 -19.72 -4.74
C SER A 211 18.95 -21.22 -4.97
N SER A 212 19.22 -21.65 -6.20
CA SER A 212 19.55 -23.03 -6.49
C SER A 212 20.81 -23.31 -5.68
N GLY A 213 20.63 -23.78 -4.45
CA GLY A 213 21.67 -24.42 -3.68
C GLY A 213 22.11 -25.60 -4.52
N LYS A 214 23.16 -25.38 -5.29
CA LYS A 214 23.90 -26.42 -5.97
C LYS A 214 24.45 -27.27 -4.82
N GLY A 215 23.71 -28.31 -4.46
CA GLY A 215 24.21 -29.37 -3.59
C GLY A 215 25.47 -29.89 -4.26
N SER A 216 26.62 -29.49 -3.72
CA SER A 216 27.86 -30.20 -3.94
C SER A 216 27.78 -31.48 -3.12
N ASP A 217 26.99 -32.43 -3.61
CA ASP A 217 27.20 -33.83 -3.32
C ASP A 217 28.17 -34.30 -4.41
N ASP A 218 29.44 -34.47 -4.03
CA ASP A 218 30.14 -35.71 -4.34
C ASP A 218 31.35 -35.81 -3.40
N GLU A 219 31.18 -36.68 -2.41
CA GLU A 219 32.25 -37.43 -1.78
C GLU A 219 33.07 -38.17 -2.84
N SER A 220 34.39 -38.07 -2.73
CA SER A 220 35.35 -39.16 -2.99
C SER A 220 36.67 -38.84 -2.29
#